data_AF-A0A195BDR1-F1
#
_entry.id   AF-A0A195BDR1-F1
#
_cell.length_a   1.000
_cell.length_b   1.000
_cell.length_c   1.000
_cell.angle_alpha   90.00
_cell.angle_beta   90.00
_cell.angle_gamma   90.00
#
_symmetry.space_group_name_H-M   'P 1'
#
loop_
_entity.id
_entity.type
_entity.pdbx_description
1 polymer ?
#
loop_
_entity_poly.entity_id
_entity_poly.type
_entity_poly.pdbx_seq_one_letter_code
_entity_poly.pdbx_strand_id
1 'polypeptide(L)'
;MWSTRLLWASLLVGFAIVVSSTWHVADGFNIETKHYAVYRMEERSMFGFAVSTYRDRYARGWAIVGAPEAETAQVGVYRGGAVYKCDIAADDRCNIIHFDDKGHNHVRNPNLAGSLNQIDNKTLQWFGATVSASSKDGGPILTCVPRRPQLLFQDSKTNEFPTRSTFRL
;
A
#
# COMPACT_ATOMS: atom_id res chain seq x y z
N MET A 1 45.44 6.34 50.08
CA MET A 1 44.05 6.73 50.45
C MET A 1 43.38 7.69 49.45
N TRP A 2 44.14 8.39 48.61
CA TRP A 2 43.61 9.37 47.64
C TRP A 2 43.16 8.75 46.30
N SER A 3 43.94 7.79 45.78
CA SER A 3 43.69 7.12 44.48
C SER A 3 42.39 6.29 44.47
N THR A 4 42.07 5.59 45.56
CA THR A 4 40.79 4.85 45.66
C THR A 4 39.61 5.81 45.64
N ARG A 5 39.66 6.91 46.39
CA ARG A 5 38.57 7.92 46.40
C ARG A 5 38.31 8.55 45.02
N LEU A 6 39.36 8.72 44.20
CA LEU A 6 39.25 9.19 42.82
C LEU A 6 38.56 8.15 41.91
N LEU A 7 38.90 6.86 42.03
CA LEU A 7 38.27 5.80 41.25
C LEU A 7 36.78 5.62 41.59
N TRP A 8 36.43 5.68 42.87
CA TRP A 8 35.03 5.61 43.32
C TRP A 8 34.23 6.83 42.85
N ALA A 9 34.83 8.03 42.84
CA ALA A 9 34.19 9.22 42.29
C ALA A 9 33.92 9.08 40.79
N SER A 10 34.89 8.59 40.01
CA SER A 10 34.73 8.37 38.57
C SER A 10 33.65 7.32 38.24
N LEU A 11 33.57 6.24 39.03
CA LEU A 11 32.53 5.22 38.88
C LEU A 11 31.13 5.77 39.21
N LEU A 12 31.01 6.58 40.26
CA LEU A 12 29.75 7.24 40.63
C LEU A 12 29.31 8.27 39.57
N VAL A 13 30.25 9.03 39.01
CA VAL A 13 29.97 9.97 37.91
C VAL A 13 29.58 9.23 36.63
N GLY A 14 30.28 8.14 36.29
CA GLY A 14 29.94 7.30 35.14
C GLY A 14 28.56 6.65 35.28
N PHE A 15 28.24 6.12 36.47
CA PHE A 15 26.92 5.57 36.76
C PHE A 15 25.84 6.65 36.70
N ALA A 16 26.09 7.85 37.22
CA ALA A 16 25.17 8.98 37.13
C ALA A 16 24.88 9.37 35.66
N ILE A 17 25.89 9.38 34.78
CA ILE A 17 25.72 9.69 33.34
C ILE A 17 24.91 8.60 32.62
N VAL A 18 25.15 7.32 32.93
CA VAL A 18 24.41 6.19 32.36
C VAL A 18 22.95 6.20 32.83
N VAL A 19 22.69 6.53 34.09
CA VAL A 19 21.35 6.64 34.67
C VAL A 19 20.62 7.92 34.24
N SER A 20 21.34 9.03 34.03
CA SER A 20 20.80 10.32 33.55
C SER A 20 20.60 10.38 32.05
N SER A 21 20.91 9.30 31.32
CA SER A 21 20.45 9.10 29.95
C SER A 21 18.95 8.84 30.02
N THR A 22 18.19 9.87 30.39
CA THR A 22 16.75 9.81 30.52
C THR A 22 16.21 9.37 29.18
N TRP A 23 15.60 8.20 29.20
CA TRP A 23 14.85 7.65 28.09
C TRP A 23 13.80 8.71 27.75
N HIS A 24 14.09 9.55 26.76
CA HIS A 24 13.12 10.48 26.24
C HIS A 24 12.11 9.64 25.45
N VAL A 25 11.16 9.08 26.18
CA VAL A 25 9.96 8.51 25.57
C VAL A 25 9.16 9.73 25.15
N ALA A 26 9.37 10.16 23.90
CA ALA A 26 8.50 11.13 23.27
C ALA A 26 7.13 10.44 23.12
N ASP A 27 6.19 10.82 23.97
CA ASP A 27 4.79 10.41 23.83
C ASP A 27 4.07 11.34 22.86
N GLY A 28 3.09 10.81 22.13
CA GLY A 28 2.28 11.61 21.22
C GLY A 28 1.37 12.53 22.01
N PHE A 29 1.61 13.84 21.96
CA PHE A 29 0.88 14.79 22.83
C PHE A 29 -0.52 15.15 22.33
N ASN A 30 -0.82 14.93 21.04
CA ASN A 30 -2.08 15.36 20.41
C ASN A 30 -2.70 14.33 19.46
N ILE A 31 -2.34 13.05 19.59
CA ILE A 31 -3.02 11.96 18.88
C ILE A 31 -4.09 11.38 19.80
N GLU A 32 -5.35 11.42 19.35
CA GLU A 32 -6.47 10.80 20.06
C GLU A 32 -6.38 9.27 19.94
N THR A 33 -6.32 8.58 21.08
CA THR A 33 -6.14 7.12 21.17
C THR A 33 -7.38 6.36 21.64
N LYS A 34 -8.44 7.07 22.04
CA LYS A 34 -9.71 6.46 22.50
C LYS A 34 -10.81 6.52 21.45
N HIS A 35 -10.92 7.65 20.75
CA HIS A 35 -11.95 7.87 19.73
C HIS A 35 -11.31 7.94 18.34
N TYR A 36 -11.10 6.78 17.73
CA TYR A 36 -10.46 6.64 16.44
C TYR A 36 -11.33 5.82 15.50
N ALA A 37 -11.24 6.11 14.20
CA ALA A 37 -11.91 5.32 13.18
C ALA A 37 -11.10 4.05 12.90
N VAL A 38 -11.78 2.91 12.81
CA VAL A 38 -11.16 1.63 12.43
C VAL A 38 -11.80 1.08 11.16
N TYR A 39 -10.96 0.56 10.29
CA TYR A 39 -11.38 -0.09 9.06
C TYR A 39 -10.84 -1.51 9.01
N ARG A 40 -11.73 -2.47 8.87
CA ARG A 40 -11.41 -3.88 8.68
C ARG A 40 -12.05 -4.36 7.37
N MET A 41 -11.22 -4.96 6.53
CA MET A 41 -11.65 -5.60 5.29
C MET A 41 -11.31 -7.09 5.34
N GLU A 42 -11.48 -7.77 4.20
CA GLU A 42 -11.22 -9.19 4.03
C GLU A 42 -9.89 -9.64 4.64
N GLU A 43 -9.92 -10.74 5.39
CA GLU A 43 -8.71 -11.35 5.94
C GLU A 43 -7.73 -11.72 4.82
N ARG A 44 -6.43 -11.60 5.11
CA ARG A 44 -5.35 -11.92 4.15
C ARG A 44 -5.32 -11.04 2.90
N SER A 45 -6.22 -10.07 2.71
CA SER A 45 -6.14 -9.11 1.58
C SER A 45 -4.92 -8.17 1.63
N MET A 46 -4.19 -8.17 2.75
CA MET A 46 -3.17 -7.18 3.10
C MET A 46 -3.74 -5.75 3.11
N PHE A 47 -5.01 -5.59 3.46
CA PHE A 47 -5.61 -4.28 3.65
C PHE A 47 -4.80 -3.43 4.64
N GLY A 48 -4.46 -2.21 4.25
CA GLY A 48 -3.57 -1.34 5.02
C GLY A 48 -2.10 -1.39 4.60
N PHE A 49 -1.76 -2.17 3.57
CA PHE A 49 -0.38 -2.27 3.07
C PHE A 49 0.17 -0.91 2.58
N ALA A 50 -0.69 -0.08 2.00
CA ALA A 50 -0.35 1.29 1.64
C ALA A 50 -1.53 2.22 1.97
N VAL A 51 -1.25 3.43 2.44
CA VAL A 51 -2.28 4.41 2.84
C VAL A 51 -1.96 5.80 2.30
N SER A 52 -3.00 6.56 1.96
CA SER A 52 -2.89 7.98 1.55
C SER A 52 -4.15 8.75 1.95
N THR A 53 -4.01 10.05 2.18
CA THR A 53 -5.13 10.96 2.48
C THR A 53 -5.65 11.57 1.19
N TYR A 54 -6.98 11.62 1.01
CA TYR A 54 -7.61 12.23 -0.16
C TYR A 54 -8.67 13.24 0.26
N ARG A 55 -8.75 14.36 -0.47
CA ARG A 55 -9.85 15.31 -0.37
C ARG A 55 -10.62 15.32 -1.68
N ASP A 56 -11.93 15.11 -1.62
CA ASP A 56 -12.77 15.18 -2.81
C ASP A 56 -13.10 16.62 -3.21
N ARG A 57 -13.82 16.78 -4.32
CA ARG A 57 -14.21 18.08 -4.88
C ARG A 57 -15.13 18.90 -3.96
N TYR A 58 -15.70 18.29 -2.91
CA TYR A 58 -16.56 18.93 -1.91
C TYR A 58 -15.81 19.14 -0.59
N ALA A 59 -14.47 19.08 -0.60
CA ALA A 59 -13.60 19.20 0.56
C ALA A 59 -13.85 18.14 1.65
N ARG A 60 -14.48 17.01 1.32
CA ARG A 60 -14.62 15.90 2.27
C ARG A 60 -13.33 15.07 2.28
N GLY A 61 -12.85 14.77 3.47
CA GLY A 61 -11.67 13.93 3.68
C GLY A 61 -12.00 12.45 3.58
N TRP A 62 -11.08 11.68 3.01
CA TRP A 62 -11.18 10.25 2.82
C TRP A 62 -9.83 9.60 3.06
N ALA A 63 -9.83 8.38 3.60
CA ALA A 63 -8.64 7.54 3.62
C ALA A 63 -8.63 6.64 2.37
N ILE A 64 -7.51 6.61 1.65
CA ILE A 64 -7.27 5.71 0.54
C ILE A 64 -6.38 4.59 1.03
N VAL A 65 -6.85 3.34 0.90
CA VAL A 65 -6.18 2.18 1.47
C VAL A 65 -5.96 1.12 0.39
N GLY A 66 -4.71 0.72 0.21
CA GLY A 66 -4.32 -0.38 -0.68
C GLY A 66 -4.42 -1.74 0.01
N ALA A 67 -4.86 -2.74 -0.74
CA ALA A 67 -4.94 -4.14 -0.34
C ALA A 67 -4.46 -5.04 -1.50
N PRO A 68 -3.13 -5.25 -1.65
CA PRO A 68 -2.54 -5.87 -2.83
C PRO A 68 -2.97 -7.31 -3.10
N GLU A 69 -3.55 -8.00 -2.12
CA GLU A 69 -3.99 -9.39 -2.28
C GLU A 69 -5.49 -9.57 -2.04
N ALA A 70 -6.28 -8.49 -2.13
CA ALA A 70 -7.74 -8.55 -2.13
C ALA A 70 -8.27 -9.29 -3.37
N GLU A 71 -9.33 -10.08 -3.18
CA GLU A 71 -10.10 -10.66 -4.28
C GLU A 71 -11.03 -9.62 -4.87
N THR A 72 -11.22 -9.62 -6.19
CA THR A 72 -12.09 -8.67 -6.88
C THR A 72 -13.06 -9.40 -7.81
N ALA A 73 -14.04 -8.67 -8.36
CA ALA A 73 -14.99 -9.23 -9.33
C ALA A 73 -14.39 -9.47 -10.73
N GLN A 74 -13.08 -9.27 -10.92
CA GLN A 74 -12.41 -9.48 -12.20
C GLN A 74 -12.44 -10.96 -12.58
N VAL A 75 -13.15 -11.29 -13.66
CA VAL A 75 -13.30 -12.68 -14.12
C VAL A 75 -11.95 -13.30 -14.46
N GLY A 76 -11.68 -14.47 -13.86
CA GLY A 76 -10.45 -15.24 -14.10
C GLY A 76 -9.19 -14.69 -13.44
N VAL A 77 -9.30 -13.65 -12.61
CA VAL A 77 -8.17 -13.03 -11.90
C VAL A 77 -8.23 -13.39 -10.43
N TYR A 78 -7.25 -14.14 -9.95
CA TYR A 78 -7.15 -14.48 -8.54
C TYR A 78 -6.31 -13.45 -7.78
N ARG A 79 -6.85 -12.91 -6.68
CA ARG A 79 -6.17 -11.95 -5.78
C ARG A 79 -5.39 -10.88 -6.54
N GLY A 80 -6.07 -10.21 -7.48
CA GLY A 80 -5.49 -9.14 -8.28
C GLY A 80 -5.09 -7.92 -7.46
N GLY A 81 -5.71 -7.73 -6.31
CA GLY A 81 -5.56 -6.58 -5.43
C GLY A 81 -6.61 -5.49 -5.66
N ALA A 82 -6.83 -4.65 -4.65
CA ALA A 82 -7.82 -3.57 -4.67
C ALA A 82 -7.30 -2.31 -3.97
N VAL A 83 -7.95 -1.18 -4.26
CA VAL A 83 -7.80 0.07 -3.51
C VAL A 83 -9.17 0.49 -3.01
N TYR A 84 -9.24 0.87 -1.74
CA TYR A 84 -10.46 1.26 -1.06
C TYR A 84 -10.47 2.76 -0.75
N LYS A 85 -11.67 3.35 -0.77
CA LYS A 85 -11.98 4.69 -0.29
C LYS A 85 -12.81 4.55 0.98
N CYS A 86 -12.27 5.01 2.10
CA CYS A 86 -12.86 4.89 3.43
C CYS A 86 -13.31 6.24 3.97
N ASP A 87 -14.52 6.30 4.53
CA ASP A 87 -15.09 7.48 5.19
C ASP A 87 -14.40 7.70 6.54
N ILE A 88 -13.82 8.87 6.75
CA ILE A 88 -13.12 9.20 8.00
C ILE A 88 -14.04 9.47 9.19
N ALA A 89 -15.35 9.62 8.94
CA ALA A 89 -16.34 9.93 9.97
C ALA A 89 -17.01 8.68 10.57
N ALA A 90 -16.74 7.48 10.05
CA ALA A 90 -17.43 6.27 10.48
C ALA A 90 -16.59 5.00 10.25
N ASP A 91 -16.66 4.09 11.22
CA ASP A 91 -15.98 2.81 11.16
C ASP A 91 -16.45 1.93 10.01
N ASP A 92 -15.53 1.12 9.49
CA ASP A 92 -15.75 0.08 8.46
C ASP A 92 -16.50 0.55 7.19
N ARG A 93 -16.59 1.86 6.96
CA ARG A 93 -17.21 2.44 5.75
C ARG A 93 -16.19 2.63 4.64
N CYS A 94 -15.79 1.52 4.03
CA CYS A 94 -14.87 1.47 2.90
C CYS A 94 -15.53 0.91 1.64
N ASN A 95 -15.30 1.53 0.48
CA ASN A 95 -15.75 1.04 -0.82
C ASN A 95 -14.59 0.87 -1.78
N ILE A 96 -14.65 -0.13 -2.66
CA ILE A 96 -13.64 -0.33 -3.70
C ILE A 96 -13.68 0.84 -4.68
N ILE A 97 -12.49 1.33 -5.05
CA ILE A 97 -12.31 2.23 -6.17
C ILE A 97 -12.07 1.39 -7.43
N HIS A 98 -12.98 1.50 -8.40
CA HIS A 98 -12.94 0.76 -9.64
C HIS A 98 -11.99 1.42 -10.66
N PHE A 99 -10.72 0.98 -10.68
CA PHE A 99 -9.74 1.40 -11.70
C PHE A 99 -9.81 0.55 -12.97
N ASP A 100 -10.01 -0.76 -12.82
CA ASP A 100 -10.13 -1.73 -13.91
C ASP A 100 -11.00 -2.90 -13.43
N ASP A 101 -12.15 -3.10 -14.05
CA ASP A 101 -13.07 -4.21 -13.74
C ASP A 101 -12.92 -5.38 -14.70
N LYS A 102 -12.01 -5.28 -15.67
CA LYS A 102 -11.80 -6.32 -16.68
C LYS A 102 -10.80 -7.36 -16.20
N GLY A 103 -11.04 -8.61 -16.58
CA GLY A 103 -10.08 -9.70 -16.42
C GLY A 103 -8.85 -9.54 -17.31
N HIS A 104 -8.15 -10.64 -17.57
CA HIS A 104 -6.96 -10.64 -18.43
C HIS A 104 -7.23 -10.04 -19.82
N ASN A 105 -6.26 -9.31 -20.34
CA ASN A 105 -6.28 -8.75 -21.68
C ASN A 105 -5.94 -9.83 -22.72
N HIS A 106 -6.64 -9.78 -23.85
CA HIS A 106 -6.48 -10.74 -24.93
C HIS A 106 -6.31 -10.01 -26.26
N VAL A 107 -5.48 -10.54 -27.15
CA VAL A 107 -5.32 -10.09 -28.53
C VAL A 107 -5.76 -11.16 -29.51
N ARG A 108 -6.17 -10.75 -30.71
CA ARG A 108 -6.55 -11.69 -31.77
C ARG A 108 -5.31 -12.44 -32.24
N ASN A 109 -5.41 -13.77 -32.32
CA ASN A 109 -4.34 -14.59 -32.86
C ASN A 109 -4.25 -14.40 -34.38
N PRO A 110 -3.11 -13.94 -34.94
CA PRO A 110 -2.95 -13.74 -36.37
C PRO A 110 -2.93 -15.06 -37.16
N ASN A 111 -2.57 -16.18 -36.52
CA ASN A 111 -2.43 -17.49 -37.16
C ASN A 111 -3.70 -18.35 -37.11
N LEU A 112 -4.69 -17.97 -36.27
CA LEU A 112 -5.93 -18.73 -36.08
C LEU A 112 -7.13 -17.79 -36.02
N ALA A 113 -7.91 -17.75 -37.10
CA ALA A 113 -9.10 -16.93 -37.20
C ALA A 113 -10.13 -17.30 -36.11
N GLY A 114 -10.39 -16.37 -35.20
CA GLY A 114 -11.35 -16.55 -34.10
C GLY A 114 -10.72 -16.93 -32.76
N SER A 115 -9.41 -17.22 -32.70
CA SER A 115 -8.72 -17.48 -31.44
C SER A 115 -8.23 -16.18 -30.79
N LEU A 116 -8.39 -16.11 -29.46
CA LEU A 116 -7.85 -15.05 -28.61
C LEU A 116 -6.66 -15.57 -27.80
N ASN A 117 -5.64 -14.73 -27.71
CA ASN A 117 -4.36 -15.01 -27.10
C ASN A 117 -4.20 -14.07 -25.88
N GLN A 118 -4.10 -14.62 -24.67
CA GLN A 118 -3.94 -13.83 -23.43
C GLN A 118 -2.56 -13.16 -23.37
N ILE A 119 -2.50 -11.84 -23.24
CA ILE A 119 -1.24 -11.04 -23.29
C ILE A 119 -0.73 -10.55 -21.95
N ASP A 120 -1.54 -10.62 -20.89
CA ASP A 120 -1.10 -10.28 -19.54
C ASP A 120 -1.69 -11.24 -18.52
N ASN A 121 -1.05 -11.33 -17.36
CA ASN A 121 -1.61 -12.02 -16.23
C ASN A 121 -1.75 -11.02 -15.06
N LYS A 122 -3.00 -10.84 -14.63
CA LYS A 122 -3.40 -9.92 -13.55
C LYS A 122 -3.49 -10.62 -12.19
N THR A 123 -3.34 -11.95 -12.16
CA THR A 123 -3.38 -12.73 -10.91
C THR A 123 -2.17 -12.42 -10.07
N LEU A 124 -2.38 -12.18 -8.76
CA LEU A 124 -1.32 -11.84 -7.80
C LEU A 124 -0.43 -10.65 -8.23
N GLN A 125 -0.98 -9.75 -9.04
CA GLN A 125 -0.21 -8.63 -9.59
C GLN A 125 0.14 -7.55 -8.54
N TRP A 126 -0.49 -7.62 -7.37
CA TRP A 126 -0.29 -6.70 -6.24
C TRP A 126 -0.82 -5.29 -6.51
N PHE A 127 -2.03 -5.20 -7.09
CA PHE A 127 -2.68 -3.92 -7.32
C PHE A 127 -3.05 -3.23 -5.99
N GLY A 128 -2.59 -2.00 -5.78
CA GLY A 128 -2.74 -1.31 -4.50
C GLY A 128 -1.55 -1.45 -3.56
N ALA A 129 -0.44 -2.04 -4.00
CA ALA A 129 0.79 -2.10 -3.21
C ALA A 129 1.41 -0.71 -2.92
N THR A 130 1.11 0.29 -3.75
CA THR A 130 1.42 1.69 -3.46
C THR A 130 0.25 2.54 -3.90
N VAL A 131 -0.19 3.46 -3.04
CA VAL A 131 -1.26 4.42 -3.35
C VAL A 131 -0.77 5.84 -3.10
N SER A 132 -1.18 6.78 -3.93
CA SER A 132 -0.88 8.20 -3.78
C SER A 132 -2.04 9.02 -4.29
N ALA A 133 -2.45 10.03 -3.52
CA ALA A 133 -3.52 10.94 -3.88
C ALA A 133 -2.98 12.36 -4.08
N SER A 134 -3.61 13.10 -4.98
CA SER A 134 -3.27 14.50 -5.20
C SER A 134 -3.57 15.36 -3.97
N SER A 135 -2.73 16.37 -3.75
CA SER A 135 -2.97 17.40 -2.74
C SER A 135 -4.05 18.41 -3.12
N LYS A 136 -4.54 18.39 -4.38
CA LYS A 136 -5.64 19.23 -4.84
C LYS A 136 -6.98 18.55 -4.56
N ASP A 137 -7.95 19.32 -4.07
CA ASP A 137 -9.32 18.85 -3.87
C ASP A 137 -9.92 18.30 -5.17
N GLY A 138 -10.38 17.04 -5.12
CA GLY A 138 -10.89 16.34 -6.30
C GLY A 138 -9.81 15.97 -7.33
N GLY A 139 -8.53 16.08 -6.98
CA GLY A 139 -7.42 15.71 -7.85
C GLY A 139 -7.30 14.19 -8.07
N PRO A 140 -6.35 13.77 -8.91
CA PRO A 140 -6.22 12.37 -9.29
C PRO A 140 -5.74 11.47 -8.15
N ILE A 141 -6.11 10.19 -8.23
CA ILE A 141 -5.58 9.12 -7.38
C ILE A 141 -4.74 8.18 -8.25
N LEU A 142 -3.56 7.83 -7.76
CA LEU A 142 -2.60 6.96 -8.40
C LEU A 142 -2.39 5.70 -7.59
N THR A 143 -2.26 4.58 -8.28
CA THR A 143 -1.87 3.29 -7.69
C THR A 143 -0.99 2.51 -8.66
N CYS A 144 -0.11 1.67 -8.14
CA CYS A 144 0.83 0.89 -8.95
C CYS A 144 0.64 -0.61 -8.77
N VAL A 145 1.13 -1.35 -9.77
CA VAL A 145 1.14 -2.81 -9.84
C VAL A 145 2.59 -3.27 -9.98
N PRO A 146 3.29 -3.64 -8.88
CA PRO A 146 4.70 -3.95 -8.90
C PRO A 146 5.01 -5.34 -9.49
N ARG A 147 4.04 -6.26 -9.49
CA ARG A 147 4.23 -7.65 -9.92
C ARG A 147 3.39 -7.98 -11.13
N ARG A 148 3.30 -7.10 -12.12
CA ARG A 148 2.56 -7.41 -13.35
C ARG A 148 3.42 -8.25 -14.30
N PRO A 149 3.21 -9.57 -14.44
CA PRO A 149 3.82 -10.34 -15.51
C PRO A 149 3.17 -9.99 -16.85
N GLN A 150 4.00 -9.59 -17.82
CA GLN A 150 3.56 -9.49 -19.20
C GLN A 150 3.79 -10.85 -19.87
N LEU A 151 2.73 -11.45 -20.41
CA LEU A 151 2.84 -12.70 -21.15
C LEU A 151 3.26 -12.32 -22.58
N LEU A 152 4.58 -12.29 -22.81
CA LEU A 152 5.10 -12.18 -24.17
C LEU A 152 4.72 -13.45 -24.93
N PHE A 153 3.94 -13.30 -26.00
CA PHE A 153 3.93 -14.32 -27.06
C PHE A 153 5.31 -14.31 -27.68
N GLN A 154 6.09 -15.34 -27.37
CA GLN A 154 7.46 -15.44 -27.78
C GLN A 154 7.51 -15.76 -29.29
N ASP A 155 7.62 -14.72 -30.11
CA ASP A 155 8.68 -14.80 -31.12
C ASP A 155 9.98 -14.75 -30.34
N SER A 156 10.79 -15.80 -30.49
CA SER A 156 12.06 -15.96 -29.80
C SER A 156 12.88 -14.67 -29.86
N LYS A 157 13.28 -14.14 -28.69
CA LYS A 157 14.34 -13.13 -28.42
C LYS A 157 13.84 -11.82 -27.75
N THR A 158 13.38 -11.89 -26.51
CA THR A 158 13.67 -10.89 -25.45
C THR A 158 13.05 -11.37 -24.13
N ASN A 159 13.87 -11.51 -23.09
CA ASN A 159 13.38 -11.67 -21.72
C ASN A 159 13.00 -10.27 -21.21
N GLU A 160 11.73 -9.88 -21.33
CA GLU A 160 11.26 -8.60 -20.82
C GLU A 160 10.69 -8.77 -19.40
N PHE A 161 11.37 -8.13 -18.44
CA PHE A 161 11.06 -8.07 -17.02
C PHE A 161 9.73 -7.33 -16.75
N PRO A 162 9.10 -7.49 -15.57
CA PRO A 162 7.82 -6.85 -15.24
C PRO A 162 7.88 -5.32 -15.42
N THR A 163 7.13 -4.80 -16.39
CA THR A 163 6.94 -3.37 -16.59
C THR A 163 5.97 -2.82 -15.54
N ARG A 164 6.46 -1.91 -14.70
CA ARG A 164 5.65 -1.28 -13.64
C ARG A 164 4.49 -0.52 -14.28
N SER A 165 3.26 -0.96 -14.00
CA SER A 165 2.05 -0.30 -14.50
C SER A 165 1.48 0.64 -13.42
N THR A 166 1.17 1.88 -13.81
CA THR A 166 0.54 2.89 -12.95
C THR A 166 -0.86 3.20 -13.46
N PHE A 167 -1.84 3.18 -12.57
CA PHE A 167 -3.23 3.51 -12.87
C PHE A 167 -3.56 4.88 -12.28
N ARG A 168 -4.34 5.67 -13.03
CA ARG A 168 -4.77 7.02 -12.67
C ARG A 168 -6.28 7.13 -12.82
N LEU A 169 -6.93 7.67 -11.80
CA LEU A 169 -8.30 8.20 -11.86
C LEU A 169 -8.28 9.73 -11.90
#